data_AF-A0A429FJF5-F1
#
_entry.id   AF-A0A429FJF5-F1
#
_cell.length_a   1.000
_cell.length_b   1.000
_cell.length_c   1.000
_cell.angle_alpha   90.00
_cell.angle_beta   90.00
_cell.angle_gamma   90.00
#
_symmetry.space_group_name_H-M   'P 1'
#
loop_
_entity.id
_entity.type
_entity.pdbx_description
1 polymer ?
#
loop_
_entity_poly.entity_id
_entity_poly.type
_entity_poly.pdbx_seq_one_letter_code
_entity_poly.pdbx_strand_id
1 'polypeptide(L)'
;MTPPNPPAAPLRADCVGDSAGGLTFDVAARGNTGAALLILRRRDTDAEETVSLPLAPAAEGLLRAALPSSVPLPEGRWDAYAALSDGEPRRLVPGVTDLRSLAARTPGGLLGHVAVRIPYATRQGNLTVRSWLRAPHAETAELGLVNGGLTVRGRVYGTQLTAEAHAELRARTATDSEGGGVRRVDVVTERADFGFTVRYDALAPGDWDLWLRPAGESGPVVRLARLLDDVADKHPVLICPRARVLTPDGPVEAGPYYTDDNDLSLSVVPSTP
;
A
#
# COMPACT_ATOMS: atom_id res chain seq x y z
N MET A 1 11.13 50.88 -7.77
CA MET A 1 10.82 49.59 -7.14
C MET A 1 9.96 48.81 -8.11
N THR A 2 10.55 47.82 -8.80
CA THR A 2 9.80 46.88 -9.64
C THR A 2 9.00 45.97 -8.71
N PRO A 3 7.68 45.75 -8.92
CA PRO A 3 6.93 44.82 -8.10
C PRO A 3 7.57 43.41 -8.22
N PRO A 4 7.59 42.62 -7.14
CA PRO A 4 8.07 41.26 -7.21
C PRO A 4 7.24 40.50 -8.25
N ASN A 5 7.93 39.71 -9.08
CA ASN A 5 7.25 38.86 -10.06
C ASN A 5 6.25 37.95 -9.33
N PRO A 6 5.04 37.75 -9.88
CA PRO A 6 4.11 36.81 -9.29
C PRO A 6 4.76 35.43 -9.20
N PRO A 7 4.48 34.66 -8.13
CA PRO A 7 5.04 33.32 -7.99
C PRO A 7 4.68 32.48 -9.22
N ALA A 8 5.67 31.78 -9.76
CA ALA A 8 5.45 30.91 -10.91
C ALA A 8 4.36 29.89 -10.58
N ALA A 9 3.42 29.69 -11.51
CA ALA A 9 2.35 28.71 -11.34
C ALA A 9 2.94 27.34 -10.98
N PRO A 10 2.27 26.58 -10.07
CA PRO A 10 2.76 25.28 -9.67
C PRO A 10 2.83 24.34 -10.87
N LEU A 11 3.87 23.51 -10.90
CA LEU A 11 4.03 22.54 -11.97
C LEU A 11 3.15 21.32 -11.68
N ARG A 12 2.23 21.03 -12.59
CA ARG A 12 1.22 19.96 -12.44
C ARG A 12 1.63 18.73 -13.23
N ALA A 13 1.33 17.56 -12.68
CA ALA A 13 1.43 16.30 -13.38
C ALA A 13 0.11 15.54 -13.33
N ASP A 14 -0.41 15.19 -14.51
CA ASP A 14 -1.48 14.21 -14.62
C ASP A 14 -0.85 12.80 -14.58
N CYS A 15 -1.49 11.88 -13.87
CA CYS A 15 -0.98 10.52 -13.68
C CYS A 15 -1.96 9.49 -14.24
N VAL A 16 -1.46 8.53 -15.01
CA VAL A 16 -2.25 7.42 -15.53
C VAL A 16 -1.56 6.11 -15.19
N GLY A 17 -2.30 5.19 -14.57
CA GLY A 17 -1.87 3.83 -14.32
C GLY A 17 -2.26 2.88 -15.44
N ASP A 18 -1.37 1.98 -15.81
CA ASP A 18 -1.64 0.90 -16.76
C ASP A 18 -1.90 -0.45 -16.06
N SER A 19 -2.41 -1.42 -16.82
CA SER A 19 -2.71 -2.76 -16.31
C SER A 19 -1.48 -3.60 -15.96
N ALA A 20 -0.29 -3.23 -16.45
CA ALA A 20 0.97 -3.87 -16.08
C ALA A 20 1.51 -3.36 -14.73
N GLY A 21 0.91 -2.31 -14.16
CA GLY A 21 1.34 -1.66 -12.93
C GLY A 21 2.33 -0.53 -13.15
N GLY A 22 2.53 -0.09 -14.41
CA GLY A 22 3.29 1.11 -14.74
C GLY A 22 2.48 2.40 -14.49
N LEU A 23 3.19 3.52 -14.47
CA LEU A 23 2.62 4.86 -14.37
C LEU A 23 3.18 5.76 -15.47
N THR A 24 2.35 6.63 -16.04
CA THR A 24 2.82 7.78 -16.82
C THR A 24 2.53 9.07 -16.09
N PHE A 25 3.41 10.06 -16.26
CA PHE A 25 3.31 11.39 -15.69
C PHE A 25 3.34 12.40 -16.83
N ASP A 26 2.22 13.10 -17.04
CA ASP A 26 2.07 14.16 -18.03
C ASP A 26 2.23 15.52 -17.35
N VAL A 27 3.39 16.14 -17.55
CA VAL A 27 3.79 17.39 -16.92
C VAL A 27 3.51 18.56 -17.86
N ALA A 28 2.64 19.48 -17.43
CA ALA A 28 2.34 20.70 -18.18
C ALA A 28 3.50 21.70 -18.09
N ALA A 29 4.33 21.78 -19.12
CA ALA A 29 5.52 22.62 -19.17
C ALA A 29 5.57 23.41 -20.49
N ARG A 30 5.69 24.74 -20.40
CA ARG A 30 5.81 25.63 -21.57
C ARG A 30 7.24 26.10 -21.75
N GLY A 31 7.69 26.19 -23.01
CA GLY A 31 9.01 26.71 -23.38
C GLY A 31 10.03 25.62 -23.75
N ASN A 32 11.25 26.03 -24.09
CA ASN A 32 12.34 25.10 -24.41
C ASN A 32 12.85 24.45 -23.12
N THR A 33 12.36 23.25 -22.84
CA THR A 33 12.86 22.41 -21.75
C THR A 33 13.97 21.55 -22.34
N GLY A 34 15.21 21.70 -21.87
CA GLY A 34 16.35 20.93 -22.36
C GLY A 34 16.24 19.44 -22.04
N ALA A 35 17.29 18.81 -21.53
CA ALA A 35 17.20 17.44 -21.01
C ALA A 35 16.36 17.41 -19.71
N ALA A 36 15.04 17.33 -19.85
CA ALA A 36 14.11 17.37 -18.73
C ALA A 36 13.96 16.00 -18.05
N LEU A 37 13.84 15.99 -16.73
CA LEU A 37 13.72 14.78 -15.91
C LEU A 37 12.55 14.88 -14.93
N LEU A 38 11.80 13.79 -14.80
CA LEU A 38 10.99 13.51 -13.63
C LEU A 38 11.89 12.86 -12.59
N ILE A 39 11.89 13.39 -11.37
CA ILE A 39 12.69 12.88 -10.26
C ILE A 39 11.74 12.45 -9.14
N LEU A 40 11.81 11.18 -8.76
CA LEU A 40 11.15 10.64 -7.58
C LEU A 40 12.18 10.53 -6.46
N ARG A 41 11.95 11.19 -5.33
CA ARG A 41 12.84 11.15 -4.15
C ARG A 41 12.18 10.41 -3.01
N ARG A 42 12.83 9.41 -2.44
CA ARG A 42 12.28 8.67 -1.31
C ARG A 42 12.27 9.56 -0.05
N ARG A 43 11.18 9.49 0.71
CA ARG A 43 11.07 10.17 2.01
C ARG A 43 11.54 9.26 3.14
N ASP A 44 11.97 9.88 4.22
CA ASP A 44 12.21 9.25 5.52
C ASP A 44 13.28 8.15 5.47
N THR A 45 14.32 8.36 4.66
CA THR A 45 15.51 7.50 4.58
C THR A 45 16.78 8.26 4.92
N ASP A 46 17.74 7.59 5.56
CA ASP A 46 19.04 8.17 5.93
C ASP A 46 19.91 8.53 4.72
N ALA A 47 19.69 7.85 3.59
CA ALA A 47 20.34 8.12 2.32
C ALA A 47 19.36 8.76 1.32
N GLU A 48 19.84 9.70 0.50
CA GLU A 48 19.07 10.24 -0.62
C GLU A 48 18.91 9.16 -1.70
N GLU A 49 17.74 8.53 -1.73
CA GLU A 49 17.38 7.57 -2.78
C GLU A 49 16.51 8.26 -3.83
N THR A 50 16.96 8.24 -5.10
CA THR A 50 16.26 8.90 -6.20
C THR A 50 16.12 8.01 -7.42
N VAL A 51 14.98 8.16 -8.12
CA VAL A 51 14.74 7.56 -9.43
C VAL A 51 14.49 8.69 -10.42
N SER A 52 15.29 8.76 -11.49
CA SER A 52 15.16 9.78 -12.54
C SER A 52 14.67 9.15 -13.84
N LEU A 53 13.65 9.75 -14.43
CA LEU A 53 13.01 9.31 -15.67
C LEU A 53 13.00 10.45 -16.68
N PRO A 54 13.29 10.19 -17.96
CA PRO A 54 13.27 11.22 -18.99
C PRO A 54 11.84 11.77 -19.16
N LEU A 55 11.73 13.11 -19.22
CA LEU A 55 10.52 13.82 -19.63
C LEU A 55 10.63 14.13 -21.13
N ALA A 56 9.99 13.31 -21.96
CA ALA A 56 9.99 13.47 -23.41
C ALA A 56 8.78 14.29 -23.88
N PRO A 57 8.89 15.09 -24.96
CA PRO A 57 7.74 15.76 -25.55
C PRO A 57 6.63 14.79 -25.94
N ALA A 58 5.41 15.02 -25.45
CA ALA A 58 4.22 14.22 -25.78
C ALA A 58 3.21 15.01 -26.63
N ALA A 59 3.10 16.32 -26.38
CA ALA A 59 2.32 17.27 -27.16
C ALA A 59 2.87 18.69 -26.95
N GLU A 60 2.31 19.69 -27.66
CA GLU A 60 2.66 21.08 -27.40
C GLU A 60 2.39 21.47 -25.94
N GLY A 61 3.43 21.89 -25.22
CA GLY A 61 3.34 22.27 -23.82
C GLY A 61 3.20 21.10 -22.83
N LEU A 62 3.43 19.87 -23.27
CA LEU A 62 3.27 18.65 -22.47
C LEU A 62 4.49 17.73 -22.59
N LEU A 63 5.08 17.38 -21.44
CA LEU A 63 6.13 16.38 -21.36
C LEU A 63 5.62 15.12 -20.65
N ARG A 64 6.04 13.95 -21.11
CA ARG A 64 5.68 12.66 -20.51
C ARG A 64 6.90 11.92 -20.00
N ALA A 65 6.81 11.44 -18.77
CA ALA A 65 7.70 10.42 -18.23
C ALA A 65 6.91 9.13 -18.05
N ALA A 66 7.55 7.99 -18.34
CA ALA A 66 7.00 6.68 -18.07
C ALA A 66 7.82 6.02 -16.95
N LEU A 67 7.12 5.45 -15.96
CA LEU A 67 7.64 4.56 -14.94
C LEU A 67 7.09 3.15 -15.21
N PRO A 68 7.80 2.33 -16.01
CA PRO A 68 7.39 0.96 -16.29
C PRO A 68 7.35 0.09 -15.03
N SER A 69 6.57 -1.00 -15.07
CA SER A 69 6.51 -1.96 -13.96
C SER A 69 7.83 -2.63 -13.63
N SER A 70 8.74 -2.75 -14.60
CA SER A 70 10.09 -3.31 -14.43
C SER A 70 11.08 -2.40 -13.70
N VAL A 71 10.82 -1.09 -13.61
CA VAL A 71 11.71 -0.17 -12.88
C VAL A 71 11.49 -0.36 -11.37
N PRO A 72 12.52 -0.75 -10.61
CA PRO A 72 12.38 -0.92 -9.18
C PRO A 72 12.08 0.43 -8.53
N LEU A 73 11.04 0.46 -7.71
CA LEU A 73 10.71 1.57 -6.83
C LEU A 73 10.41 0.97 -5.46
N PRO A 74 11.42 0.87 -4.56
CA PRO A 74 11.26 0.24 -3.26
C PRO A 74 10.08 0.76 -2.43
N GLU A 75 9.62 -0.06 -1.48
CA GLU A 75 8.49 0.28 -0.63
C GLU A 75 8.73 1.59 0.14
N GLY A 76 7.80 2.53 0.04
CA GLY A 76 7.98 3.87 0.61
C GLY A 76 7.09 4.95 -0.01
N ARG A 77 7.38 6.18 0.37
CA ARG A 77 6.73 7.40 -0.15
C ARG A 77 7.74 8.17 -0.99
N TRP A 78 7.39 8.42 -2.24
CA TRP A 78 8.30 8.99 -3.23
C TRP A 78 7.79 10.33 -3.72
N ASP A 79 8.46 11.38 -3.28
CA ASP A 79 8.14 12.75 -3.59
C ASP A 79 8.49 13.10 -5.03
N ALA A 80 7.53 13.64 -5.79
CA ALA A 80 7.68 13.87 -7.22
C ALA A 80 8.13 15.31 -7.54
N TYR A 81 9.17 15.42 -8.36
CA TYR A 81 9.75 16.67 -8.82
C TYR A 81 9.98 16.64 -10.34
N ALA A 82 10.07 17.80 -10.98
CA ALA A 82 10.56 17.90 -12.34
C ALA A 82 11.72 18.91 -12.44
N ALA A 83 12.77 18.50 -13.14
CA ALA A 83 13.87 19.35 -13.59
C ALA A 83 13.64 19.64 -15.08
N LEU A 84 13.19 20.86 -15.43
CA LEU A 84 12.86 21.24 -16.82
C LEU A 84 14.03 21.93 -17.56
N SER A 85 15.00 22.42 -16.81
CA SER A 85 16.24 23.05 -17.27
C SER A 85 17.36 22.74 -16.26
N ASP A 86 18.50 23.42 -16.37
CA ASP A 86 19.64 23.39 -15.45
C ASP A 86 19.37 23.95 -14.04
N GLY A 87 18.11 24.27 -13.72
CA GLY A 87 17.70 24.77 -12.41
C GLY A 87 17.29 23.68 -11.42
N GLU A 88 17.02 24.12 -10.19
CA GLU A 88 16.58 23.24 -9.10
C GLU A 88 15.27 22.49 -9.45
N PRO A 89 15.20 21.17 -9.19
CA PRO A 89 13.99 20.38 -9.38
C PRO A 89 12.80 20.98 -8.63
N ARG A 90 11.72 21.24 -9.36
CA ARG A 90 10.50 21.84 -8.81
C ARG A 90 9.55 20.77 -8.34
N ARG A 91 9.01 20.93 -7.14
CA ARG A 91 8.01 20.01 -6.58
C ARG A 91 6.75 20.00 -7.44
N LEU A 92 6.28 18.81 -7.80
CA LEU A 92 5.05 18.63 -8.55
C LEU A 92 3.84 18.67 -7.61
N VAL A 93 2.74 19.21 -8.11
CA VAL A 93 1.40 19.06 -7.51
C VAL A 93 0.56 18.16 -8.41
N PRO A 94 -0.41 17.41 -7.85
CA PRO A 94 -1.22 16.51 -8.65
C PRO A 94 -2.16 17.28 -9.60
N GLY A 95 -2.35 16.73 -10.79
CA GLY A 95 -3.42 17.05 -11.72
C GLY A 95 -4.51 15.96 -11.70
N VAL A 96 -4.97 15.53 -12.87
CA VAL A 96 -5.87 14.39 -13.03
C VAL A 96 -5.13 13.09 -12.73
N THR A 97 -5.76 12.19 -11.96
CA THR A 97 -5.20 10.87 -11.66
C THR A 97 -6.18 9.79 -12.08
N ASP A 98 -5.81 9.00 -13.09
CA ASP A 98 -6.60 7.88 -13.59
C ASP A 98 -5.91 6.55 -13.26
N LEU A 99 -6.44 5.84 -12.26
CA LEU A 99 -5.91 4.57 -11.76
C LEU A 99 -6.84 3.39 -12.01
N ARG A 100 -7.88 3.55 -12.86
CA ARG A 100 -8.89 2.51 -13.08
C ARG A 100 -8.29 1.19 -13.56
N SER A 101 -7.34 1.27 -14.49
CA SER A 101 -6.64 0.08 -15.02
C SER A 101 -5.74 -0.58 -13.96
N LEU A 102 -5.18 0.22 -13.04
CA LEU A 102 -4.35 -0.29 -11.95
C LEU A 102 -5.20 -1.00 -10.90
N ALA A 103 -6.35 -0.44 -10.54
CA ALA A 103 -7.27 -1.01 -9.56
C ALA A 103 -7.98 -2.28 -10.06
N ALA A 104 -8.20 -2.41 -11.36
CA ALA A 104 -8.86 -3.59 -11.96
C ALA A 104 -7.90 -4.75 -12.26
N ARG A 105 -6.59 -4.60 -12.04
CA ARG A 105 -5.60 -5.59 -12.50
C ARG A 105 -5.50 -6.79 -11.56
N THR A 106 -5.08 -7.92 -12.13
CA THR A 106 -4.56 -9.06 -11.39
C THR A 106 -3.09 -9.25 -11.79
N PRO A 107 -2.12 -9.02 -10.89
CA PRO A 107 -0.70 -9.18 -11.22
C PRO A 107 -0.41 -10.56 -11.78
N GLY A 108 0.21 -10.60 -12.96
CA GLY A 108 0.75 -11.84 -13.51
C GLY A 108 1.95 -12.28 -12.66
N GLY A 109 1.92 -13.50 -12.14
CA GLY A 109 2.97 -14.04 -11.27
C GLY A 109 4.36 -14.16 -11.93
N LEU A 110 4.50 -13.81 -13.21
CA LEU A 110 5.73 -13.89 -14.00
C LEU A 110 6.91 -13.12 -13.39
N LEU A 111 6.65 -12.00 -12.71
CA LEU A 111 7.70 -11.19 -12.08
C LEU A 111 8.12 -11.71 -10.70
N GLY A 112 7.42 -12.69 -10.13
CA GLY A 112 7.69 -13.24 -8.79
C GLY A 112 7.42 -12.26 -7.64
N HIS A 113 6.95 -11.04 -7.93
CA HIS A 113 6.68 -9.99 -6.96
C HIS A 113 5.42 -9.19 -7.33
N VAL A 114 4.89 -8.47 -6.36
CA VAL A 114 3.82 -7.49 -6.54
C VAL A 114 4.43 -6.09 -6.43
N ALA A 115 4.38 -5.35 -7.54
CA ALA A 115 4.71 -3.93 -7.57
C ALA A 115 3.42 -3.11 -7.67
N VAL A 116 3.16 -2.24 -6.70
CA VAL A 116 2.02 -1.31 -6.66
C VAL A 116 2.56 0.09 -6.53
N ARG A 117 2.04 1.03 -7.33
CA ARG A 117 2.45 2.44 -7.30
C ARG A 117 1.22 3.32 -7.43
N ILE A 118 0.93 4.10 -6.39
CA ILE A 118 -0.27 4.94 -6.30
C ILE A 118 0.16 6.40 -6.16
N PRO A 119 0.04 7.22 -7.21
CA PRO A 119 0.14 8.67 -7.12
C PRO A 119 -0.97 9.23 -6.23
N TYR A 120 -0.63 10.15 -5.34
CA TYR A 120 -1.61 10.79 -4.46
C TYR A 120 -1.18 12.20 -4.05
N ALA A 121 -2.16 12.99 -3.64
CA ALA A 121 -1.96 14.29 -3.03
C ALA A 121 -1.58 14.12 -1.56
N THR A 122 -0.45 14.68 -1.13
CA THR A 122 -0.16 14.80 0.30
C THR A 122 -1.09 15.81 0.97
N ARG A 123 -1.11 15.84 2.31
CA ARG A 123 -1.82 16.87 3.08
C ARG A 123 -1.40 18.30 2.71
N GLN A 124 -0.17 18.49 2.24
CA GLN A 124 0.36 19.77 1.78
C GLN A 124 0.04 20.07 0.30
N GLY A 125 -0.71 19.21 -0.38
CA GLY A 125 -1.10 19.38 -1.79
C GLY A 125 -0.01 19.04 -2.80
N ASN A 126 1.08 18.39 -2.38
CA ASN A 126 2.15 17.96 -3.28
C ASN A 126 1.85 16.57 -3.84
N LEU A 127 2.40 16.28 -5.02
CA LEU A 127 2.38 14.94 -5.60
C LEU A 127 3.43 14.07 -4.92
N THR A 128 3.00 12.88 -4.49
CA THR A 128 3.83 11.79 -4.00
C THR A 128 3.32 10.50 -4.61
N VAL A 129 4.21 9.53 -4.83
CA VAL A 129 3.89 8.16 -5.24
C VAL A 129 4.10 7.26 -4.04
N ARG A 130 3.05 6.59 -3.58
CA ARG A 130 3.17 5.49 -2.63
C ARG A 130 3.56 4.24 -3.40
N SER A 131 4.66 3.60 -3.01
CA SER A 131 5.16 2.40 -3.68
C SER A 131 5.19 1.22 -2.72
N TRP A 132 4.86 0.03 -3.22
CA TRP A 132 5.11 -1.25 -2.59
C TRP A 132 5.77 -2.19 -3.60
N LEU A 133 6.78 -2.93 -3.15
CA LEU A 133 7.47 -3.94 -3.93
C LEU A 133 7.66 -5.16 -3.04
N ARG A 134 6.71 -6.11 -3.09
CA ARG A 134 6.63 -7.24 -2.15
C ARG A 134 6.78 -8.58 -2.86
N ALA A 135 7.62 -9.44 -2.30
CA ALA A 135 7.80 -10.82 -2.72
C ALA A 135 8.15 -11.70 -1.51
N PRO A 136 7.30 -12.67 -1.13
CA PRO A 136 5.92 -12.88 -1.59
C PRO A 136 4.95 -11.80 -1.08
N HIS A 137 3.70 -11.84 -1.56
CA HIS A 137 2.62 -10.96 -1.12
C HIS A 137 1.34 -11.74 -0.83
N ALA A 138 0.60 -11.33 0.21
CA ALA A 138 -0.72 -11.87 0.55
C ALA A 138 -1.75 -10.72 0.48
N GLU A 139 -2.50 -10.67 -0.61
CA GLU A 139 -3.55 -9.68 -0.84
C GLU A 139 -4.84 -10.10 -0.16
N THR A 140 -5.41 -9.21 0.65
CA THR A 140 -6.72 -9.34 1.26
C THR A 140 -7.80 -8.83 0.31
N ALA A 141 -8.74 -9.68 -0.07
CA ALA A 141 -9.82 -9.35 -0.99
C ALA A 141 -11.14 -9.02 -0.27
N GLU A 142 -11.57 -9.90 0.64
CA GLU A 142 -12.86 -9.81 1.32
C GLU A 142 -12.68 -9.94 2.83
N LEU A 143 -13.41 -9.08 3.56
CA LEU A 143 -13.54 -9.08 5.01
C LEU A 143 -15.02 -9.21 5.34
N GLY A 144 -15.40 -10.28 6.03
CA GLY A 144 -16.79 -10.54 6.41
C GLY A 144 -16.94 -10.69 7.91
N LEU A 145 -17.82 -9.91 8.54
CA LEU A 145 -18.18 -10.18 9.93
C LEU A 145 -18.97 -11.48 10.02
N VAL A 146 -18.63 -12.28 11.02
CA VAL A 146 -19.41 -13.45 11.45
C VAL A 146 -19.69 -13.32 12.94
N ASN A 147 -20.57 -14.17 13.48
CA ASN A 147 -20.96 -14.09 14.88
C ASN A 147 -19.74 -14.20 15.82
N GLY A 148 -19.28 -13.08 16.39
CA GLY A 148 -18.11 -13.02 17.28
C GLY A 148 -16.74 -13.09 16.59
N GLY A 149 -16.63 -12.79 15.29
CA GLY A 149 -15.37 -12.91 14.57
C GLY A 149 -15.34 -12.28 13.17
N LEU A 150 -14.27 -12.59 12.44
CA LEU A 150 -13.98 -12.08 11.10
C LEU A 150 -13.56 -13.21 10.17
N THR A 151 -14.22 -13.32 9.02
CA THR A 151 -13.70 -14.10 7.90
C THR A 151 -12.79 -13.21 7.06
N VAL A 152 -11.64 -13.76 6.70
CA VAL A 152 -10.65 -13.12 5.83
C VAL A 152 -10.47 -14.02 4.62
N ARG A 153 -10.62 -13.46 3.42
CA ARG A 153 -10.30 -14.13 2.16
C ARG A 153 -9.29 -13.31 1.37
N GLY A 154 -8.41 -14.00 0.67
CA GLY A 154 -7.34 -13.35 -0.08
C GLY A 154 -6.64 -14.28 -1.04
N ARG A 155 -5.56 -13.76 -1.63
CA ARG A 155 -4.74 -14.47 -2.62
C ARG A 155 -3.27 -14.19 -2.39
N VAL A 156 -2.42 -15.21 -2.59
CA VAL A 156 -0.97 -15.05 -2.59
C VAL A 156 -0.40 -14.78 -3.98
N TYR A 157 0.69 -14.02 -4.01
CA TYR A 157 1.48 -13.75 -5.20
C TYR A 157 2.96 -13.99 -4.89
N GLY A 158 3.70 -14.52 -5.87
CA GLY A 158 5.14 -14.81 -5.73
C GLY A 158 5.44 -16.01 -4.81
N THR A 159 4.44 -16.79 -4.42
CA THR A 159 4.58 -18.02 -3.63
C THR A 159 3.41 -18.98 -3.89
N GLN A 160 3.49 -20.19 -3.36
CA GLN A 160 2.45 -21.22 -3.41
C GLN A 160 1.98 -21.57 -1.99
N LEU A 161 0.71 -21.96 -1.88
CA LEU A 161 0.13 -22.47 -0.64
C LEU A 161 0.32 -23.98 -0.58
N THR A 162 0.83 -24.50 0.53
CA THR A 162 0.95 -25.94 0.79
C THR A 162 -0.12 -26.41 1.77
N ALA A 163 -0.19 -27.73 2.00
CA ALA A 163 -1.07 -28.30 3.02
C ALA A 163 -0.71 -27.86 4.46
N GLU A 164 0.49 -27.31 4.67
CA GLU A 164 0.95 -26.81 5.98
C GLU A 164 0.62 -25.32 6.20
N ALA A 165 -0.04 -24.69 5.22
CA ALA A 165 -0.37 -23.28 5.28
C ALA A 165 -1.26 -22.95 6.48
N HIS A 166 -0.94 -21.86 7.17
CA HIS A 166 -1.73 -21.37 8.29
C HIS A 166 -1.57 -19.86 8.44
N ALA A 167 -2.52 -19.24 9.13
CA ALA A 167 -2.45 -17.83 9.51
C ALA A 167 -1.95 -17.72 10.95
N GLU A 168 -1.28 -16.62 11.24
CA GLU A 168 -0.85 -16.26 12.58
C GLU A 168 -1.36 -14.87 12.94
N LEU A 169 -1.92 -14.73 14.13
CA LEU A 169 -2.20 -13.46 14.75
C LEU A 169 -1.12 -13.22 15.79
N ARG A 170 -0.37 -12.13 15.63
CA ARG A 170 0.74 -11.78 16.52
C ARG A 170 0.39 -10.50 17.28
N ALA A 171 0.33 -10.57 18.60
CA ALA A 171 0.13 -9.41 19.46
C ALA A 171 1.31 -8.44 19.29
N ARG A 172 1.00 -7.16 19.08
CA ARG A 172 2.03 -6.11 18.91
C ARG A 172 2.75 -5.78 20.22
N THR A 173 2.00 -5.85 21.31
CA THR A 173 2.51 -5.74 22.68
C THR A 173 2.28 -7.07 23.35
N ALA A 174 3.36 -7.82 23.59
CA ALA A 174 3.30 -8.97 24.48
C ALA A 174 3.16 -8.44 25.92
N THR A 175 1.96 -8.49 26.48
CA THR A 175 1.82 -8.63 27.93
C THR A 175 2.24 -10.05 28.28
N ASP A 176 2.88 -10.23 29.44
CA ASP A 176 3.47 -11.48 29.96
C ASP A 176 2.43 -12.60 30.24
N SER A 177 1.39 -12.72 29.43
CA SER A 177 0.37 -13.75 29.48
C SER A 177 0.91 -15.04 28.87
N GLU A 178 0.80 -16.15 29.60
CA GLU A 178 1.15 -17.49 29.15
C GLU A 178 0.50 -17.80 27.77
N GLY A 179 1.33 -18.03 26.75
CA GLY A 179 0.87 -18.29 25.38
C GLY A 179 1.52 -17.45 24.28
N GLY A 180 2.61 -16.73 24.57
CA GLY A 180 3.60 -16.27 23.58
C GLY A 180 3.13 -15.24 22.55
N GLY A 181 1.99 -14.57 22.78
CA GLY A 181 1.50 -13.50 21.89
C GLY A 181 1.15 -13.94 20.46
N VAL A 182 1.21 -15.23 20.13
CA VAL A 182 0.88 -15.74 18.79
C VAL A 182 -0.32 -16.69 18.88
N ARG A 183 -1.27 -16.53 17.95
CA ARG A 183 -2.41 -17.44 17.76
C ARG A 183 -2.40 -17.97 16.34
N ARG A 184 -2.37 -19.28 16.20
CA ARG A 184 -2.43 -19.96 14.89
C ARG A 184 -3.87 -20.25 14.52
N VAL A 185 -4.19 -20.04 13.25
CA VAL A 185 -5.52 -20.31 12.66
C VAL A 185 -5.31 -21.13 11.39
N ASP A 186 -6.08 -22.20 11.25
CA ASP A 186 -6.07 -23.01 10.04
C ASP A 186 -6.61 -22.23 8.85
N VAL A 187 -5.98 -22.45 7.70
CA VAL A 187 -6.32 -21.77 6.45
C VAL A 187 -6.86 -22.80 5.47
N VAL A 188 -8.02 -22.50 4.89
CA VAL A 188 -8.53 -23.22 3.73
C VAL A 188 -7.85 -22.64 2.50
N THR A 189 -7.28 -23.50 1.66
CA THR A 189 -6.54 -23.09 0.47
C THR A 189 -7.20 -23.63 -0.79
N GLU A 190 -7.23 -22.82 -1.85
CA GLU A 190 -7.62 -23.23 -3.19
C GLU A 190 -6.66 -22.58 -4.20
N ARG A 191 -5.72 -23.37 -4.72
CA ARG A 191 -4.64 -22.88 -5.59
C ARG A 191 -3.83 -21.76 -4.91
N ALA A 192 -4.04 -20.51 -5.32
CA ALA A 192 -3.38 -19.33 -4.77
C ALA A 192 -4.28 -18.56 -3.79
N ASP A 193 -5.55 -18.95 -3.67
CA ASP A 193 -6.52 -18.30 -2.82
C ASP A 193 -6.52 -18.95 -1.43
N PHE A 194 -6.74 -18.13 -0.41
CA PHE A 194 -6.79 -18.55 0.98
C PHE A 194 -8.00 -17.96 1.70
N GLY A 195 -8.49 -18.67 2.72
CA GLY A 195 -9.52 -18.18 3.61
C GLY A 195 -9.38 -18.72 5.02
N PHE A 196 -9.66 -17.90 6.02
CA PHE A 196 -9.69 -18.31 7.43
C PHE A 196 -10.66 -17.45 8.23
N THR A 197 -10.96 -17.89 9.46
CA THR A 197 -11.83 -17.18 10.40
C THR A 197 -11.10 -16.90 11.69
N VAL A 198 -11.09 -15.64 12.10
CA VAL A 198 -10.60 -15.22 13.41
C VAL A 198 -11.77 -15.11 14.38
N ARG A 199 -11.62 -15.70 15.55
CA ARG A 199 -12.54 -15.54 16.69
C ARG A 199 -12.04 -14.41 17.57
N TYR A 200 -12.88 -13.41 17.84
CA TYR A 200 -12.49 -12.28 18.69
C TYR A 200 -12.49 -12.64 20.17
N ASP A 201 -13.36 -13.57 20.58
CA ASP A 201 -13.44 -14.08 21.96
C ASP A 201 -12.16 -14.81 22.43
N ALA A 202 -11.29 -15.21 21.50
CA ALA A 202 -10.01 -15.87 21.77
C ALA A 202 -8.82 -14.90 21.85
N LEU A 203 -9.05 -13.60 21.65
CA LEU A 203 -8.01 -12.57 21.64
C LEU A 203 -8.08 -11.71 22.90
N ALA A 204 -6.94 -11.54 23.55
CA ALA A 204 -6.80 -10.56 24.62
C ALA A 204 -6.91 -9.13 24.04
N PRO A 205 -7.33 -8.14 24.87
CA PRO A 205 -7.30 -6.73 24.49
C PRO A 205 -5.92 -6.30 23.97
N GLY A 206 -5.92 -5.57 22.86
CA GLY A 206 -4.70 -5.11 22.18
C GLY A 206 -4.79 -5.16 20.65
N ASP A 207 -3.66 -4.86 20.02
CA ASP A 207 -3.49 -4.92 18.57
C ASP A 207 -2.84 -6.24 18.15
N TRP A 208 -3.39 -6.84 17.10
CA TRP A 208 -2.96 -8.11 16.54
C TRP A 208 -2.64 -7.97 15.06
N ASP A 209 -1.40 -8.25 14.69
CA ASP A 209 -0.94 -8.26 13.32
C ASP A 209 -1.22 -9.62 12.66
N LEU A 210 -1.79 -9.60 11.46
CA LEU A 210 -2.18 -10.80 10.71
C LEU A 210 -1.10 -11.21 9.71
N TRP A 211 -0.62 -12.43 9.86
CA TRP A 211 0.40 -13.02 9.01
C TRP A 211 -0.11 -14.31 8.37
N LEU A 212 0.42 -14.64 7.21
CA LEU A 212 0.22 -15.91 6.54
C LEU A 212 1.57 -16.63 6.47
N ARG A 213 1.57 -17.91 6.78
CA ARG A 213 2.66 -18.84 6.50
C ARG A 213 2.24 -19.75 5.36
N PRO A 214 2.60 -19.45 4.09
CA PRO A 214 2.10 -20.20 2.95
C PRO A 214 2.60 -21.65 2.88
N ALA A 215 3.74 -21.94 3.51
CA ALA A 215 4.39 -23.25 3.47
C ALA A 215 4.83 -23.74 4.86
N GLY A 216 4.04 -23.46 5.89
CA GLY A 216 4.33 -23.90 7.25
C GLY A 216 5.50 -23.16 7.92
N GLU A 217 6.07 -23.77 8.95
CA GLU A 217 7.08 -23.14 9.84
C GLU A 217 8.40 -22.80 9.14
N SER A 218 8.81 -23.64 8.18
CA SER A 218 10.04 -23.48 7.40
C SER A 218 9.88 -22.54 6.21
N GLY A 219 8.63 -22.16 5.88
CA GLY A 219 8.30 -21.30 4.76
C GLY A 219 8.42 -19.81 5.05
N PRO A 220 8.15 -18.96 4.04
CA PRO A 220 8.10 -17.52 4.23
C PRO A 220 6.96 -17.12 5.18
N VAL A 221 7.13 -15.99 5.85
CA VAL A 221 6.09 -15.34 6.65
C VAL A 221 5.69 -14.07 5.94
N VAL A 222 4.39 -13.91 5.64
CA VAL A 222 3.88 -12.88 4.74
C VAL A 222 2.86 -12.03 5.49
N ARG A 223 3.07 -10.72 5.52
CA ARG A 223 2.09 -9.80 6.11
C ARG A 223 0.87 -9.72 5.19
N LEU A 224 -0.33 -9.90 5.75
CA LEU A 224 -1.56 -9.64 5.01
C LEU A 224 -1.68 -8.14 4.80
N ALA A 225 -2.00 -7.73 3.57
CA ALA A 225 -2.26 -6.35 3.22
C ALA A 225 -3.33 -6.26 2.13
N ARG A 226 -3.81 -5.06 1.85
CA ARG A 226 -4.60 -4.77 0.65
C ARG A 226 -3.86 -3.71 -0.13
N LEU A 227 -3.29 -4.05 -1.26
CA LEU A 227 -2.46 -3.14 -2.06
C LEU A 227 -2.96 -3.03 -3.51
N LEU A 228 -3.79 -3.96 -3.98
CA LEU A 228 -4.26 -4.00 -5.36
C LEU A 228 -5.53 -3.19 -5.56
N ASP A 229 -5.47 -1.91 -5.19
CA ASP A 229 -6.51 -0.89 -5.45
C ASP A 229 -5.85 0.48 -5.71
N ASP A 230 -6.63 1.56 -5.67
CA ASP A 230 -6.20 2.94 -5.93
C ASP A 230 -6.08 3.82 -4.67
N VAL A 231 -6.12 3.23 -3.48
CA VAL A 231 -6.06 3.98 -2.21
C VAL A 231 -4.65 3.92 -1.60
N ALA A 232 -3.93 5.04 -1.67
CA ALA A 232 -2.55 5.17 -1.18
C ALA A 232 -2.41 4.97 0.34
N ASP A 233 -3.25 5.63 1.14
CA ASP A 233 -3.24 5.52 2.60
C ASP A 233 -4.63 5.10 3.07
N LYS A 234 -4.78 3.84 3.51
CA LYS A 234 -6.09 3.28 3.88
C LYS A 234 -6.53 3.65 5.27
N HIS A 235 -5.58 3.67 6.21
CA HIS A 235 -5.83 3.95 7.62
C HIS A 235 -6.77 5.17 7.86
N PRO A 236 -6.58 6.34 7.21
CA PRO A 236 -7.44 7.50 7.44
C PRO A 236 -8.79 7.48 6.71
N VAL A 237 -9.01 6.58 5.74
CA VAL A 237 -10.17 6.65 4.82
C VAL A 237 -11.03 5.38 4.77
N LEU A 238 -10.50 4.23 5.17
CA LEU A 238 -11.25 2.97 5.22
C LEU A 238 -11.80 2.72 6.62
N ILE A 239 -13.12 2.71 6.74
CA ILE A 239 -13.82 2.23 7.94
C ILE A 239 -14.05 0.74 7.78
N CYS A 240 -13.48 -0.04 8.70
CA CYS A 240 -13.63 -1.48 8.74
C CYS A 240 -14.76 -1.88 9.72
N PRO A 241 -15.48 -2.97 9.43
CA PRO A 241 -16.61 -3.37 10.25
C PRO A 241 -16.13 -3.87 11.63
N ARG A 242 -16.80 -3.43 12.71
CA ARG A 242 -16.48 -3.81 14.10
C ARG A 242 -17.63 -4.56 14.73
N ALA A 243 -17.33 -5.43 15.70
CA ALA A 243 -18.30 -6.22 16.43
C ALA A 243 -18.07 -6.13 17.95
N ARG A 244 -19.16 -6.10 18.72
CA ARG A 244 -19.12 -6.30 20.17
C ARG A 244 -19.20 -7.78 20.47
N VAL A 245 -18.31 -8.27 21.33
CA VAL A 245 -18.20 -9.69 21.68
C VAL A 245 -18.02 -9.82 23.18
N LEU A 246 -18.68 -10.80 23.80
CA LEU A 246 -18.45 -11.14 25.19
C LEU A 246 -17.26 -12.12 25.28
N THR A 247 -16.22 -11.77 26.03
CA THR A 247 -15.08 -12.64 26.31
C THR A 247 -15.09 -13.07 27.78
N PRO A 248 -14.26 -14.05 28.19
CA PRO A 248 -14.10 -14.40 29.59
C PRO A 248 -13.69 -13.23 30.49
N ASP A 249 -12.98 -12.24 29.93
CA ASP A 249 -12.47 -11.05 30.65
C ASP A 249 -13.42 -9.85 30.59
N GLY A 250 -14.56 -9.99 29.92
CA GLY A 250 -15.60 -8.96 29.79
C GLY A 250 -15.97 -8.63 28.34
N PRO A 251 -16.90 -7.70 28.14
CA PRO A 251 -17.29 -7.28 26.79
C PRO A 251 -16.16 -6.48 26.12
N VAL A 252 -15.90 -6.79 24.86
CA VAL A 252 -14.92 -6.08 24.01
C VAL A 252 -15.57 -5.61 22.72
N GLU A 253 -15.00 -4.57 22.13
CA GLU A 253 -15.23 -4.18 20.75
C GLU A 253 -14.01 -4.54 19.90
N ALA A 254 -14.21 -5.39 18.90
CA ALA A 254 -13.14 -5.90 18.05
C ALA A 254 -13.42 -5.65 16.58
N GLY A 255 -12.38 -5.39 15.79
CA GLY A 255 -12.53 -5.19 14.36
C GLY A 255 -11.19 -5.10 13.63
N PRO A 256 -11.17 -5.31 12.30
CA PRO A 256 -9.99 -5.07 11.50
C PRO A 256 -9.71 -3.58 11.36
N TYR A 257 -8.48 -3.27 11.00
CA TYR A 257 -8.06 -1.98 10.49
C TYR A 257 -6.85 -2.15 9.58
N TYR A 258 -6.56 -1.14 8.77
CA TYR A 258 -5.32 -1.09 7.98
C TYR A 258 -4.30 -0.18 8.66
N THR A 259 -3.05 -0.61 8.72
CA THR A 259 -1.93 0.19 9.23
C THR A 259 -1.56 1.33 8.25
N ASP A 260 -0.61 2.19 8.65
CA ASP A 260 -0.07 3.24 7.76
C ASP A 260 0.68 2.68 6.53
N ASP A 261 1.02 1.39 6.55
CA ASP A 261 1.61 0.64 5.43
C ASP A 261 0.59 -0.22 4.66
N ASN A 262 -0.70 -0.04 4.96
CA ASN A 262 -1.85 -0.78 4.39
C ASN A 262 -1.83 -2.28 4.71
N ASP A 263 -1.14 -2.69 5.77
CA ASP A 263 -1.21 -4.04 6.30
C ASP A 263 -2.47 -4.23 7.13
N LEU A 264 -3.05 -5.43 7.12
CA LEU A 264 -4.28 -5.75 7.85
C LEU A 264 -3.96 -6.13 9.31
N SER A 265 -4.53 -5.42 10.28
CA SER A 265 -4.45 -5.78 11.70
C SER A 265 -5.84 -5.89 12.30
N LEU A 266 -5.94 -6.41 13.52
CA LEU A 266 -7.13 -6.36 14.35
C LEU A 266 -6.85 -5.51 15.59
N SER A 267 -7.86 -4.79 16.03
CA SER A 267 -7.85 -4.07 17.30
C SER A 267 -8.97 -4.60 18.17
N VAL A 268 -8.63 -5.04 19.39
CA VAL A 268 -9.55 -5.52 20.42
C VAL A 268 -9.47 -4.55 21.59
N VAL A 269 -10.56 -3.83 21.87
CA VAL A 269 -10.60 -2.86 22.97
C VAL A 269 -11.67 -3.27 23.98
N PRO A 270 -11.42 -3.15 25.30
CA PRO A 270 -12.47 -3.31 26.30
C PRO A 270 -13.61 -2.34 25.98
N SER A 271 -14.85 -2.83 25.98
CA SER A 271 -16.02 -1.98 25.80
C SER A 271 -16.68 -1.77 27.16
N THR A 272 -17.09 -0.54 27.45
CA THR A 272 -17.95 -0.28 28.60
C THR A 272 -19.30 -0.98 28.38
N PRO A 273 -19.88 -1.65 29.39
CA PRO A 273 -21.21 -2.25 29.29
C PRO A 273 -22.30 -1.24 28.92
#